data_AF-A0A816VRI5-F1
#
_entry.id   AF-A0A816VRI5-F1
#
_cell.length_a   1.000
_cell.length_b   1.000
_cell.length_c   1.000
_cell.angle_alpha   90.00
_cell.angle_beta   90.00
_cell.angle_gamma   90.00
#
_symmetry.space_group_name_H-M   'P 1'
#
loop_
_entity.id
_entity.type
_entity.pdbx_description
1 polymer ?
#
loop_
_entity_poly.entity_id
_entity_poly.type
_entity_poly.pdbx_seq_one_letter_code
_entity_poly.pdbx_strand_id
1 'polypeptide(L)'
;MVQERRIESSESSSVEYNRIEKHSNYMVYNIMPTFVKMEQLKTMYNADHQHELHALTELNERFRSMLDYIYHLETQNSKYVSKLIELRRRAFLDSVNGRQSTELTDMHADVMEVSYAKINYESELELFQVQSKMYQQMAQFGQHSIDQRRVNLEQELNQSGSALANLRTSYALMEQTVAGLRANLKDTLRQYMSLTKEWSSLKKQTKELKCSLQMINIQIQFSKTIYSKYDFFTMNMDDFAEFWKAEWAQIIKRVHSDFEILYGAIYRESISHYEKKSKEMQAELERIVNIDREERVEYEKFLAGLEAEYAETQKVLSQQGGILMEGEATYSDLESEYKALQIHYEDTFEAQSNEIAYLNENIVAIVNSVEEVERKKICLEGELIVYRHMLGKSEIKKTIETSIKKTRTYVEKNQYVGSISIECPLESTYIAVINQSTNGAIDISRWRLIRRVDAKTTLQYTISAGVQVNPGRELRIYSKFGSEISQLSFRENSFSSPLYDELILNDIHLMGIGEIIETVLLDDHGKEVASCLQQAESDWAE
;
A
#
# COMPACT_ATOMS: atom_id res chain seq x y z
N MET A 1 47.96 -70.61 86.83
CA MET A 1 46.69 -69.97 87.24
C MET A 1 45.58 -70.87 86.71
N VAL A 2 44.79 -71.53 87.58
CA VAL A 2 43.43 -71.08 88.03
C VAL A 2 42.41 -71.20 86.89
N GLN A 3 41.30 -71.96 86.96
CA GLN A 3 40.74 -72.91 87.96
C GLN A 3 39.78 -73.90 87.23
N GLU A 4 39.79 -75.21 87.51
CA GLU A 4 38.89 -75.97 88.43
C GLU A 4 37.36 -75.88 88.22
N ARG A 5 36.76 -77.05 87.89
CA ARG A 5 35.58 -77.74 88.50
C ARG A 5 35.52 -79.14 87.83
N ARG A 6 35.61 -80.28 88.54
CA ARG A 6 34.55 -81.00 89.30
C ARG A 6 33.27 -81.22 88.47
N ILE A 7 32.74 -82.44 88.38
CA ILE A 7 32.15 -83.24 89.49
C ILE A 7 32.55 -84.73 89.49
N GLU A 8 32.46 -85.32 90.69
CA GLU A 8 32.49 -86.74 91.14
C GLU A 8 32.34 -87.89 90.10
N SER A 9 33.01 -89.06 90.16
CA SER A 9 33.64 -89.92 91.21
C SER A 9 32.77 -91.03 91.84
N SER A 10 33.11 -92.29 91.58
CA SER A 10 32.72 -93.46 92.39
C SER A 10 33.65 -94.67 92.18
N GLU A 11 34.61 -94.85 93.09
CA GLU A 11 35.44 -96.07 93.22
C GLU A 11 34.94 -96.95 94.38
N SER A 12 35.03 -98.28 94.23
CA SER A 12 35.13 -99.29 95.33
C SER A 12 35.23 -100.70 94.71
N SER A 13 36.41 -101.32 94.67
CA SER A 13 36.93 -102.34 95.62
C SER A 13 36.16 -103.68 95.61
N SER A 14 36.67 -104.86 95.18
CA SER A 14 37.94 -105.59 95.43
C SER A 14 37.91 -106.53 96.67
N VAL A 15 38.83 -107.54 96.72
CA VAL A 15 38.94 -108.62 97.75
C VAL A 15 37.85 -109.72 97.55
N GLU A 16 37.96 -111.06 97.75
CA GLU A 16 38.89 -112.13 98.26
C GLU A 16 38.59 -113.45 97.44
N TYR A 17 39.30 -114.59 97.36
CA TYR A 17 40.70 -115.02 97.59
C TYR A 17 40.99 -116.46 97.05
N ASN A 18 42.28 -116.79 96.91
CA ASN A 18 42.98 -118.09 97.09
C ASN A 18 42.29 -119.46 96.84
N ARG A 19 42.85 -120.21 95.88
CA ARG A 19 43.67 -121.44 96.06
C ARG A 19 44.48 -121.68 94.76
N ILE A 20 45.81 -121.89 94.74
CA ILE A 20 46.62 -122.99 95.30
C ILE A 20 46.22 -124.34 94.66
N GLU A 21 47.06 -125.06 93.89
CA GLU A 21 48.50 -124.91 93.61
C GLU A 21 48.93 -125.67 92.33
N LYS A 22 50.20 -125.49 91.91
CA LYS A 22 51.03 -126.46 91.14
C LYS A 22 50.39 -127.27 89.98
N HIS A 23 50.74 -126.91 88.74
CA HIS A 23 51.51 -127.80 87.85
C HIS A 23 52.16 -127.01 86.70
N SER A 24 53.36 -126.49 86.94
CA SER A 24 54.24 -125.99 85.87
C SER A 24 54.79 -127.16 85.03
N ASN A 25 55.24 -126.86 83.81
CA ASN A 25 56.17 -127.64 82.96
C ASN A 25 55.64 -128.27 81.64
N TYR A 26 54.55 -127.77 81.02
CA TYR A 26 54.24 -128.19 79.63
C TYR A 26 53.72 -127.13 78.63
N MET A 27 53.41 -125.89 79.03
CA MET A 27 52.74 -124.91 78.14
C MET A 27 53.66 -123.92 77.39
N VAL A 28 54.98 -123.94 77.61
CA VAL A 28 55.89 -122.90 77.09
C VAL A 28 56.16 -123.01 75.58
N TYR A 29 56.13 -124.21 75.00
CA TYR A 29 56.59 -124.43 73.61
C TYR A 29 55.60 -124.07 72.49
N ASN A 30 54.34 -123.78 72.79
CA ASN A 30 53.30 -123.53 71.77
C ASN A 30 52.77 -122.09 71.69
N ILE A 31 53.27 -121.16 72.51
CA ILE A 31 52.72 -119.78 72.60
C ILE A 31 53.43 -118.79 71.66
N MET A 32 54.70 -119.01 71.30
CA MET A 32 55.44 -118.09 70.42
C MET A 32 54.90 -118.01 68.97
N PRO A 33 54.54 -119.12 68.29
CA PRO A 33 54.03 -119.05 66.90
C PRO A 33 52.71 -118.30 66.76
N THR A 34 51.87 -118.29 67.81
CA THR A 34 50.61 -117.54 67.84
C THR A 34 50.82 -116.07 68.18
N PHE A 35 51.77 -115.73 69.07
CA PHE A 35 52.09 -114.34 69.38
C PHE A 35 52.62 -113.58 68.14
N VAL A 36 53.54 -114.19 67.38
CA VAL A 36 54.07 -113.60 66.13
C VAL A 36 52.95 -113.36 65.10
N LYS A 37 51.98 -114.28 64.97
CA LYS A 37 50.82 -114.09 64.10
C LYS A 37 49.88 -112.98 64.57
N MET A 38 49.73 -112.79 65.89
CA MET A 38 48.94 -111.68 66.45
C MET A 38 49.62 -110.33 66.17
N GLU A 39 50.93 -110.22 66.35
CA GLU A 39 51.68 -109.00 66.02
C GLU A 39 51.60 -108.70 64.51
N GLN A 40 51.74 -109.71 63.65
CA GLN A 40 51.56 -109.58 62.20
C GLN A 40 50.16 -109.10 61.81
N LEU A 41 49.09 -109.73 62.34
CA LEU A 41 47.71 -109.30 62.10
C LEU A 41 47.45 -107.87 62.57
N LYS A 42 48.02 -107.47 63.71
CA LYS A 42 47.94 -106.10 64.24
C LYS A 42 48.69 -105.10 63.35
N THR A 43 49.84 -105.47 62.79
CA THR A 43 50.54 -104.61 61.81
C THR A 43 49.80 -104.53 60.47
N MET A 44 49.16 -105.60 60.01
CA MET A 44 48.31 -105.57 58.81
C MET A 44 47.07 -104.71 59.03
N TYR A 45 46.32 -104.93 60.11
CA TYR A 45 45.13 -104.12 60.44
C TYR A 45 45.47 -102.62 60.58
N ASN A 46 46.60 -102.29 61.21
CA ASN A 46 47.05 -100.90 61.30
C ASN A 46 47.47 -100.34 59.93
N ALA A 47 48.06 -101.15 59.04
CA ALA A 47 48.42 -100.73 57.68
C ALA A 47 47.17 -100.52 56.80
N ASP A 48 46.21 -101.45 56.85
CA ASP A 48 44.93 -101.35 56.15
C ASP A 48 44.14 -100.13 56.65
N HIS A 49 44.07 -99.90 57.97
CA HIS A 49 43.40 -98.73 58.53
C HIS A 49 44.10 -97.41 58.16
N GLN A 50 45.44 -97.37 58.12
CA GLN A 50 46.17 -96.22 57.60
C GLN A 50 45.95 -96.01 56.09
N HIS A 51 45.81 -97.08 55.31
CA HIS A 51 45.50 -97.03 53.88
C HIS A 51 44.06 -96.53 53.63
N GLU A 52 43.07 -97.00 54.39
CA GLU A 52 41.70 -96.47 54.36
C GLU A 52 41.68 -94.98 54.75
N LEU A 53 42.39 -94.60 55.81
CA LEU A 53 42.45 -93.21 56.26
C LEU A 53 43.14 -92.31 55.23
N HIS A 54 44.20 -92.78 54.57
CA HIS A 54 44.85 -92.09 53.45
C HIS A 54 43.91 -91.96 52.24
N ALA A 55 43.19 -93.02 51.88
CA ALA A 55 42.22 -93.01 50.78
C ALA A 55 41.06 -92.04 51.07
N LEU A 56 40.60 -91.95 52.32
CA LEU A 56 39.60 -90.98 52.76
C LEU A 56 40.14 -89.54 52.76
N THR A 57 41.41 -89.30 53.10
CA THR A 57 42.00 -87.95 52.94
C THR A 57 42.15 -87.57 51.48
N GLU A 58 42.61 -88.47 50.61
CA GLU A 58 42.75 -88.20 49.17
C GLU A 58 41.38 -87.97 48.50
N LEU A 59 40.35 -88.73 48.89
CA LEU A 59 38.97 -88.52 48.45
C LEU A 59 38.45 -87.13 48.87
N ASN A 60 38.75 -86.70 50.10
CA ASN A 60 38.38 -85.36 50.58
C ASN A 60 39.15 -84.24 49.85
N GLU A 61 40.43 -84.42 49.52
CA GLU A 61 41.18 -83.46 48.70
C GLU A 61 40.63 -83.38 47.27
N ARG A 62 40.25 -84.52 46.66
CA ARG A 62 39.56 -84.57 45.37
C ARG A 62 38.21 -83.84 45.42
N PHE A 63 37.40 -84.03 46.48
CA PHE A 63 36.15 -83.28 46.65
C PHE A 63 36.40 -81.77 46.86
N ARG A 64 37.46 -81.38 47.58
CA ARG A 64 37.82 -79.98 47.78
C ARG A 64 38.21 -79.30 46.46
N SER A 65 39.04 -79.95 45.66
CA SER A 65 39.40 -79.51 44.31
C SER A 65 38.19 -79.38 43.38
N MET A 66 37.22 -80.32 43.46
CA MET A 66 35.96 -80.20 42.72
C MET A 66 35.09 -79.02 43.20
N LEU A 67 35.02 -78.76 44.51
CA LEU A 67 34.30 -77.60 45.06
C LEU A 67 34.93 -76.27 44.64
N ASP A 68 36.25 -76.16 44.69
CA ASP A 68 36.99 -74.97 44.22
C ASP A 68 36.76 -74.74 42.71
N TYR A 69 36.71 -75.81 41.91
CA TYR A 69 36.37 -75.74 40.48
C TYR A 69 34.91 -75.34 40.22
N ILE A 70 33.95 -75.87 40.99
CA ILE A 70 32.53 -75.47 40.92
C ILE A 70 32.38 -73.99 41.25
N TYR A 71 33.01 -73.51 42.33
CA TYR A 71 32.98 -72.10 42.73
C TYR A 71 33.61 -71.18 41.67
N HIS A 72 34.67 -71.65 40.99
CA HIS A 72 35.24 -70.93 39.84
C HIS A 72 34.26 -70.86 38.66
N LEU A 73 33.54 -71.95 38.34
CA LEU A 73 32.52 -71.97 37.29
C LEU A 73 31.33 -71.07 37.63
N GLU A 74 30.84 -71.07 38.88
CA GLU A 74 29.79 -70.15 39.35
C GLU A 74 30.23 -68.68 39.20
N THR A 75 31.48 -68.38 39.59
CA THR A 75 32.08 -67.04 39.45
C THR A 75 32.20 -66.61 37.98
N GLN A 76 32.53 -67.53 37.06
CA GLN A 76 32.51 -67.23 35.63
C GLN A 76 31.08 -67.04 35.09
N ASN A 77 30.15 -67.91 35.47
CA ASN A 77 28.77 -67.87 35.00
C ASN A 77 28.07 -66.57 35.41
N SER A 78 28.28 -66.12 36.66
CA SER A 78 27.86 -64.81 37.14
C SER A 78 28.35 -63.66 36.25
N LYS A 79 29.64 -63.65 35.88
CA LYS A 79 30.22 -62.65 34.98
C LYS A 79 29.62 -62.70 33.57
N TYR A 80 29.36 -63.89 33.02
CA TYR A 80 28.70 -64.02 31.71
C TYR A 80 27.25 -63.54 31.75
N VAL A 81 26.50 -63.81 32.82
CA VAL A 81 25.14 -63.29 33.02
C VAL A 81 25.14 -61.76 33.12
N SER A 82 26.04 -61.15 33.91
CA SER A 82 26.18 -59.69 33.96
C SER A 82 26.45 -59.09 32.58
N LYS A 83 27.38 -59.69 31.81
CA LYS A 83 27.76 -59.21 30.48
C LYS A 83 26.64 -59.38 29.44
N LEU A 84 25.82 -60.41 29.55
CA LEU A 84 24.60 -60.58 28.75
C LEU A 84 23.54 -59.50 29.07
N ILE A 85 23.40 -59.11 30.34
CA ILE A 85 22.49 -58.02 30.75
C ILE A 85 22.99 -56.67 30.18
N GLU A 86 24.28 -56.38 30.25
CA GLU A 86 24.87 -55.17 29.64
C GLU A 86 24.67 -55.13 28.11
N LEU A 87 24.97 -56.22 27.40
CA LEU A 87 24.80 -56.31 25.95
C LEU A 87 23.32 -56.15 25.55
N ARG A 88 22.39 -56.77 26.28
CA ARG A 88 20.95 -56.61 26.05
C ARG A 88 20.48 -55.16 26.29
N ARG A 89 21.05 -54.49 27.29
CA ARG A 89 20.74 -53.07 27.60
C ARG A 89 21.29 -52.13 26.52
N ARG A 90 22.50 -52.38 26.03
CA ARG A 90 23.10 -51.59 24.93
C ARG A 90 22.34 -51.79 23.62
N ALA A 91 22.01 -53.03 23.24
CA ALA A 91 21.23 -53.32 22.04
C ALA A 91 19.80 -52.73 22.04
N PHE A 92 19.24 -52.41 23.21
CA PHE A 92 17.97 -51.70 23.35
C PHE A 92 18.12 -50.17 23.21
N LEU A 93 19.28 -49.62 23.61
CA LEU A 93 19.60 -48.20 23.49
C LEU A 93 20.07 -47.81 22.08
N ASP A 94 20.85 -48.67 21.41
CA ASP A 94 21.31 -48.49 20.03
C ASP A 94 20.20 -48.77 18.98
N SER A 95 18.93 -48.51 19.33
CA SER A 95 17.80 -48.71 18.40
C SER A 95 17.75 -47.59 17.36
N VAL A 96 18.23 -47.91 16.15
CA VAL A 96 18.31 -47.00 14.99
C VAL A 96 16.97 -46.28 14.70
N ASN A 97 15.86 -46.96 14.98
CA ASN A 97 14.50 -46.42 14.94
C ASN A 97 14.34 -45.07 15.64
N GLY A 98 15.07 -44.81 16.74
CA GLY A 98 14.97 -43.55 17.48
C GLY A 98 15.39 -42.34 16.65
N ARG A 99 16.57 -42.41 16.01
CA ARG A 99 17.08 -41.33 15.13
C ARG A 99 16.30 -41.22 13.83
N GLN A 100 15.96 -42.35 13.21
CA GLN A 100 15.16 -42.34 12.00
C GLN A 100 13.74 -41.80 12.26
N SER A 101 13.19 -42.02 13.46
CA SER A 101 11.90 -41.42 13.84
C SER A 101 12.00 -39.91 14.05
N THR A 102 13.09 -39.37 14.63
CA THR A 102 13.26 -37.92 14.75
C THR A 102 13.53 -37.29 13.38
N GLU A 103 14.42 -37.86 12.57
CA GLU A 103 14.68 -37.39 11.20
C GLU A 103 13.39 -37.40 10.33
N LEU A 104 12.48 -38.36 10.54
CA LEU A 104 11.16 -38.39 9.90
C LEU A 104 10.16 -37.37 10.46
N THR A 105 10.14 -37.09 11.77
CA THR A 105 9.28 -36.03 12.32
C THR A 105 9.75 -34.64 11.90
N ASP A 106 11.06 -34.45 11.83
CA ASP A 106 11.67 -33.17 11.48
C ASP A 106 11.44 -32.89 9.99
N MET A 107 11.67 -33.87 9.09
CA MET A 107 11.26 -33.76 7.67
C MET A 107 9.76 -33.56 7.49
N HIS A 108 8.91 -34.12 8.36
CA HIS A 108 7.46 -33.88 8.29
C HIS A 108 7.10 -32.46 8.77
N ALA A 109 7.82 -31.89 9.72
CA ALA A 109 7.67 -30.49 10.11
C ALA A 109 8.06 -29.57 8.94
N ASP A 110 9.25 -29.76 8.36
CA ASP A 110 9.74 -29.01 7.19
C ASP A 110 8.74 -29.05 6.02
N VAL A 111 8.22 -30.24 5.68
CA VAL A 111 7.25 -30.42 4.59
C VAL A 111 5.92 -29.71 4.88
N MET A 112 5.48 -29.67 6.15
CA MET A 112 4.27 -28.94 6.53
C MET A 112 4.50 -27.42 6.50
N GLU A 113 5.63 -26.93 7.00
CA GLU A 113 6.00 -25.51 6.92
C GLU A 113 6.08 -25.01 5.47
N VAL A 114 6.77 -25.76 4.60
CA VAL A 114 6.84 -25.47 3.15
C VAL A 114 5.46 -25.54 2.50
N SER A 115 4.58 -26.44 2.94
CA SER A 115 3.19 -26.53 2.45
C SER A 115 2.36 -25.30 2.87
N TYR A 116 2.45 -24.85 4.13
CA TYR A 116 1.79 -23.64 4.60
C TYR A 116 2.32 -22.38 3.91
N ALA A 117 3.64 -22.25 3.78
CA ALA A 117 4.27 -21.15 3.04
C ALA A 117 3.79 -21.12 1.58
N LYS A 118 3.71 -22.28 0.91
CA LYS A 118 3.16 -22.39 -0.45
C LYS A 118 1.71 -21.90 -0.53
N ILE A 119 0.84 -22.34 0.40
CA ILE A 119 -0.58 -21.92 0.43
C ILE A 119 -0.71 -20.41 0.61
N ASN A 120 0.11 -19.80 1.48
CA ASN A 120 0.15 -18.35 1.66
C ASN A 120 0.57 -17.62 0.38
N TYR A 121 1.66 -18.06 -0.27
CA TYR A 121 2.11 -17.45 -1.53
C TYR A 121 1.12 -17.65 -2.70
N GLU A 122 0.40 -18.76 -2.74
CA GLU A 122 -0.69 -18.97 -3.73
C GLU A 122 -1.86 -18.00 -3.46
N SER A 123 -2.22 -17.77 -2.21
CA SER A 123 -3.26 -16.79 -1.82
C SER A 123 -2.84 -15.34 -2.12
N GLU A 124 -1.60 -14.95 -1.79
CA GLU A 124 -1.03 -13.65 -2.15
C GLU A 124 -1.01 -13.43 -3.67
N LEU A 125 -0.63 -14.46 -4.44
CA LEU A 125 -0.61 -14.39 -5.90
C LEU A 125 -2.01 -14.20 -6.49
N GLU A 126 -3.05 -14.84 -5.94
CA GLU A 126 -4.44 -14.60 -6.35
C GLU A 126 -4.89 -13.17 -6.00
N LEU A 127 -4.56 -12.68 -4.80
CA LEU A 127 -4.85 -11.30 -4.38
C LEU A 127 -4.21 -10.27 -5.33
N PHE A 128 -2.91 -10.41 -5.63
CA PHE A 128 -2.21 -9.53 -6.57
C PHE A 128 -2.77 -9.63 -8.00
N GLN A 129 -3.25 -10.80 -8.44
CA GLN A 129 -3.94 -10.94 -9.73
C GLN A 129 -5.28 -10.19 -9.77
N VAL A 130 -6.06 -10.23 -8.68
CA VAL A 130 -7.32 -9.46 -8.57
C VAL A 130 -7.02 -7.96 -8.54
N GLN A 131 -6.06 -7.52 -7.72
CA GLN A 131 -5.66 -6.12 -7.61
C GLN A 131 -5.12 -5.56 -8.94
N SER A 132 -4.32 -6.35 -9.67
CA SER A 132 -3.82 -6.00 -11.00
C SER A 132 -4.95 -5.81 -12.03
N LYS A 133 -5.94 -6.72 -12.05
CA LYS A 133 -7.16 -6.59 -12.89
C LYS A 133 -7.96 -5.33 -12.53
N MET A 134 -8.09 -5.01 -11.24
CA MET A 134 -8.77 -3.80 -10.77
C MET A 134 -8.05 -2.52 -11.24
N TYR A 135 -6.72 -2.43 -11.08
CA TYR A 135 -5.95 -1.30 -11.61
C TYR A 135 -6.06 -1.18 -13.14
N GLN A 136 -6.05 -2.30 -13.87
CA GLN A 136 -6.24 -2.31 -15.32
C GLN A 136 -7.62 -1.77 -15.73
N GLN A 137 -8.68 -2.15 -15.02
CA GLN A 137 -10.04 -1.63 -15.25
C GLN A 137 -10.15 -0.13 -14.92
N MET A 138 -9.58 0.32 -13.80
CA MET A 138 -9.55 1.75 -13.45
C MET A 138 -8.77 2.58 -14.47
N ALA A 139 -7.65 2.07 -14.99
CA ALA A 139 -6.89 2.72 -16.06
C ALA A 139 -7.70 2.81 -17.37
N GLN A 140 -8.42 1.75 -17.74
CA GLN A 140 -9.31 1.75 -18.91
C GLN A 140 -10.47 2.75 -18.75
N PHE A 141 -11.10 2.80 -17.58
CA PHE A 141 -12.17 3.76 -17.30
C PHE A 141 -11.68 5.22 -17.32
N GLY A 142 -10.52 5.48 -16.70
CA GLY A 142 -9.87 6.79 -16.73
C GLY A 142 -9.52 7.24 -18.15
N GLN A 143 -8.96 6.35 -18.96
CA GLN A 143 -8.67 6.62 -20.37
C GLN A 143 -9.95 6.91 -21.16
N HIS A 144 -11.01 6.10 -20.99
CA HIS A 144 -12.29 6.33 -21.66
C HIS A 144 -12.92 7.68 -21.30
N SER A 145 -12.86 8.08 -20.02
CA SER A 145 -13.33 9.39 -19.55
C SER A 145 -12.52 10.55 -20.16
N ILE A 146 -11.20 10.40 -20.27
CA ILE A 146 -10.31 11.37 -20.94
C ILE A 146 -10.64 11.51 -22.43
N ASP A 147 -10.84 10.39 -23.13
CA ASP A 147 -11.15 10.41 -24.57
C ASP A 147 -12.55 10.96 -24.86
N GLN A 148 -13.56 10.60 -24.04
CA GLN A 148 -14.90 11.19 -24.13
C GLN A 148 -14.86 12.71 -23.87
N ARG A 149 -14.10 13.16 -22.86
CA ARG A 149 -13.91 14.59 -22.60
C ARG A 149 -13.20 15.30 -23.74
N ARG A 150 -12.23 14.66 -24.42
CA ARG A 150 -11.59 15.21 -25.62
C ARG A 150 -12.59 15.41 -26.75
N VAL A 151 -13.40 14.39 -27.06
CA VAL A 151 -14.42 14.46 -28.13
C VAL A 151 -15.42 15.59 -27.86
N ASN A 152 -15.87 15.76 -26.62
CA ASN A 152 -16.77 16.85 -26.25
C ASN A 152 -16.11 18.23 -26.47
N LEU A 153 -14.86 18.42 -26.05
CA LEU A 153 -14.12 19.67 -26.24
C LEU A 153 -13.82 19.96 -27.73
N GLU A 154 -13.57 18.93 -28.54
CA GLU A 154 -13.44 19.06 -30.00
C GLU A 154 -14.78 19.47 -30.64
N GLN A 155 -15.91 18.94 -30.15
CA GLN A 155 -17.25 19.35 -30.60
C GLN A 155 -17.56 20.80 -30.23
N GLU A 156 -17.31 21.22 -28.98
CA GLU A 156 -17.47 22.61 -28.53
C GLU A 156 -16.59 23.58 -29.34
N LEU A 157 -15.34 23.21 -29.61
CA LEU A 157 -14.41 24.01 -30.41
C LEU A 157 -14.90 24.18 -31.85
N ASN A 158 -15.43 23.12 -32.47
CA ASN A 158 -16.00 23.17 -33.82
C ASN A 158 -17.30 24.01 -33.87
N GLN A 159 -18.16 23.90 -32.85
CA GLN A 159 -19.37 24.72 -32.73
C GLN A 159 -18.99 26.21 -32.57
N SER A 160 -18.06 26.53 -31.67
CA SER A 160 -17.54 27.90 -31.46
C SER A 160 -16.88 28.45 -32.74
N GLY A 161 -16.09 27.63 -33.45
CA GLY A 161 -15.48 27.99 -34.73
C GLY A 161 -16.50 28.33 -35.82
N SER A 162 -17.59 27.56 -35.94
CA SER A 162 -18.65 27.84 -36.91
C SER A 162 -19.48 29.08 -36.55
N ALA A 163 -19.81 29.27 -35.26
CA ALA A 163 -20.44 30.50 -34.77
C ALA A 163 -19.59 31.75 -35.04
N LEU A 164 -18.28 31.67 -34.80
CA LEU A 164 -17.33 32.76 -35.06
C LEU A 164 -17.16 33.05 -36.55
N ALA A 165 -17.22 32.03 -37.42
CA ALA A 165 -17.26 32.21 -38.87
C ALA A 165 -18.54 32.95 -39.33
N ASN A 166 -19.70 32.56 -38.79
CA ASN A 166 -20.99 33.19 -39.09
C ASN A 166 -21.05 34.65 -38.58
N LEU A 167 -20.46 34.93 -37.41
CA LEU A 167 -20.33 36.31 -36.92
C LEU A 167 -19.42 37.16 -37.81
N ARG A 168 -18.33 36.60 -38.36
CA ARG A 168 -17.45 37.30 -39.31
C ARG A 168 -18.14 37.61 -40.63
N THR A 169 -18.90 36.68 -41.20
CA THR A 169 -19.64 36.94 -42.46
C THR A 169 -20.77 37.94 -42.26
N SER A 170 -21.50 37.85 -41.14
CA SER A 170 -22.52 38.83 -40.73
C SER A 170 -21.93 40.23 -40.56
N TYR A 171 -20.78 40.35 -39.87
CA TYR A 171 -20.08 41.63 -39.70
C TYR A 171 -19.63 42.23 -41.03
N ALA A 172 -19.02 41.44 -41.92
CA ALA A 172 -18.58 41.90 -43.24
C ALA A 172 -19.76 42.36 -44.12
N LEU A 173 -20.91 41.67 -44.05
CA LEU A 173 -22.15 42.10 -44.70
C LEU A 173 -22.64 43.44 -44.12
N MET A 174 -22.55 43.63 -42.80
CA MET A 174 -22.97 44.88 -42.16
C MET A 174 -22.02 46.06 -42.44
N GLU A 175 -20.71 45.83 -42.59
CA GLU A 175 -19.79 46.84 -43.12
C GLU A 175 -20.16 47.24 -44.56
N GLN A 176 -20.53 46.27 -45.40
CA GLN A 176 -20.96 46.52 -46.78
C GLN A 176 -22.26 47.33 -46.84
N THR A 177 -23.27 47.03 -46.00
CA THR A 177 -24.51 47.82 -45.96
C THR A 177 -24.28 49.22 -45.40
N VAL A 178 -23.44 49.39 -44.37
CA VAL A 178 -23.04 50.71 -43.86
C VAL A 178 -22.28 51.51 -44.92
N ALA A 179 -21.41 50.90 -45.72
CA ALA A 179 -20.75 51.55 -46.85
C ALA A 179 -21.74 52.00 -47.93
N GLY A 180 -22.71 51.15 -48.29
CA GLY A 180 -23.80 51.48 -49.21
C GLY A 180 -24.68 52.63 -48.72
N LEU A 181 -25.09 52.61 -47.45
CA LEU A 181 -25.87 53.69 -46.84
C LEU A 181 -25.09 55.03 -46.82
N ARG A 182 -23.78 55.00 -46.56
CA ARG A 182 -22.91 56.19 -46.64
C ARG A 182 -22.79 56.74 -48.07
N ALA A 183 -22.78 55.87 -49.08
CA ALA A 183 -22.81 56.30 -50.49
C ALA A 183 -24.16 56.94 -50.84
N ASN A 184 -25.27 56.27 -50.51
CA ASN A 184 -26.63 56.77 -50.75
C ASN A 184 -26.86 58.13 -50.07
N LEU A 185 -26.45 58.30 -48.80
CA LEU A 185 -26.52 59.57 -48.07
C LEU A 185 -25.80 60.70 -48.82
N LYS A 186 -24.60 60.41 -49.35
CA LYS A 186 -23.77 61.37 -50.10
C LYS A 186 -24.44 61.80 -51.41
N ASP A 187 -25.12 60.90 -52.09
CA ASP A 187 -25.83 61.19 -53.34
C ASP A 187 -27.18 61.89 -53.11
N THR A 188 -27.95 61.52 -52.09
CA THR A 188 -29.14 62.28 -51.67
C THR A 188 -28.76 63.72 -51.27
N LEU A 189 -27.64 63.91 -50.58
CA LEU A 189 -27.14 65.25 -50.22
C LEU A 189 -26.70 66.05 -51.46
N ARG A 190 -26.07 65.41 -52.46
CA ARG A 190 -25.77 66.04 -53.76
C ARG A 190 -27.05 66.48 -54.49
N GLN A 191 -28.07 65.63 -54.53
CA GLN A 191 -29.37 65.95 -55.15
C GLN A 191 -30.06 67.11 -54.44
N TYR A 192 -30.14 67.09 -53.11
CA TYR A 192 -30.67 68.19 -52.29
C TYR A 192 -29.96 69.52 -52.55
N MET A 193 -28.63 69.50 -52.70
CA MET A 193 -27.83 70.69 -53.02
C MET A 193 -28.02 71.18 -54.47
N SER A 194 -28.43 70.33 -55.42
CA SER A 194 -28.85 70.76 -56.76
C SER A 194 -30.23 71.43 -56.70
N LEU A 195 -31.22 70.74 -56.11
CA LEU A 195 -32.60 71.23 -56.00
C LEU A 195 -32.67 72.57 -55.25
N THR A 196 -31.83 72.75 -54.22
CA THR A 196 -31.69 74.03 -53.49
C THR A 196 -31.16 75.17 -54.38
N LYS A 197 -30.21 74.89 -55.28
CA LYS A 197 -29.73 75.88 -56.27
C LYS A 197 -30.81 76.19 -57.30
N GLU A 198 -31.48 75.18 -57.83
CA GLU A 198 -32.57 75.33 -58.80
C GLU A 198 -33.72 76.16 -58.22
N TRP A 199 -34.16 75.87 -56.99
CA TRP A 199 -35.15 76.68 -56.27
C TRP A 199 -34.70 78.13 -56.07
N SER A 200 -33.42 78.36 -55.75
CA SER A 200 -32.87 79.71 -55.63
C SER A 200 -32.89 80.47 -56.96
N SER A 201 -32.66 79.77 -58.07
CA SER A 201 -32.71 80.32 -59.44
C SER A 201 -34.15 80.67 -59.85
N LEU A 202 -35.09 79.74 -59.65
CA LEU A 202 -36.52 79.97 -59.89
C LEU A 202 -37.03 81.15 -59.05
N LYS A 203 -36.65 81.22 -57.77
CA LYS A 203 -37.01 82.32 -56.86
C LYS A 203 -36.40 83.68 -57.28
N LYS A 204 -35.26 83.68 -57.97
CA LYS A 204 -34.70 84.87 -58.63
C LYS A 204 -35.53 85.24 -59.86
N GLN A 205 -35.77 84.30 -60.77
CA GLN A 205 -36.57 84.52 -61.98
C GLN A 205 -37.99 85.02 -61.67
N THR A 206 -38.64 84.49 -60.62
CA THR A 206 -39.97 84.98 -60.17
C THR A 206 -39.94 86.45 -59.73
N LYS A 207 -38.84 86.92 -59.11
CA LYS A 207 -38.67 88.33 -58.77
C LYS A 207 -38.45 89.19 -60.02
N GLU A 208 -37.61 88.74 -60.95
CA GLU A 208 -37.31 89.44 -62.20
C GLU A 208 -38.58 89.59 -63.06
N LEU A 209 -39.38 88.53 -63.19
CA LEU A 209 -40.70 88.56 -63.82
C LEU A 209 -41.67 89.51 -63.11
N LYS A 210 -41.70 89.52 -61.77
CA LYS A 210 -42.56 90.45 -61.01
C LYS A 210 -42.17 91.92 -61.24
N CYS A 211 -40.88 92.24 -61.29
CA CYS A 211 -40.40 93.57 -61.62
C CYS A 211 -40.74 93.96 -63.07
N SER A 212 -40.60 93.04 -64.02
CA SER A 212 -41.02 93.24 -65.42
C SER A 212 -42.52 93.54 -65.54
N LEU A 213 -43.37 92.75 -64.88
CA LEU A 213 -44.82 92.99 -64.83
C LEU A 213 -45.18 94.33 -64.17
N GLN A 214 -44.44 94.78 -63.16
CA GLN A 214 -44.62 96.11 -62.57
C GLN A 214 -44.27 97.22 -63.57
N MET A 215 -43.16 97.10 -64.29
CA MET A 215 -42.78 98.05 -65.35
C MET A 215 -43.80 98.11 -66.49
N ILE A 216 -44.28 96.96 -66.96
CA ILE A 216 -45.32 96.85 -68.00
C ILE A 216 -46.64 97.46 -67.51
N ASN A 217 -47.05 97.22 -66.25
CA ASN A 217 -48.24 97.85 -65.69
C ASN A 217 -48.09 99.37 -65.61
N ILE A 218 -46.94 99.89 -65.16
CA ILE A 218 -46.66 101.35 -65.16
C ILE A 218 -46.76 101.91 -66.59
N GLN A 219 -46.19 101.23 -67.58
CA GLN A 219 -46.30 101.63 -69.00
C GLN A 219 -47.75 101.59 -69.51
N ILE A 220 -48.55 100.59 -69.13
CA ILE A 220 -49.97 100.51 -69.47
C ILE A 220 -50.76 101.65 -68.83
N GLN A 221 -50.52 101.99 -67.55
CA GLN A 221 -51.19 103.13 -66.91
C GLN A 221 -50.77 104.46 -67.55
N PHE A 222 -49.49 104.62 -67.90
CA PHE A 222 -49.00 105.79 -68.64
C PHE A 222 -49.68 105.92 -70.01
N SER A 223 -49.72 104.85 -70.80
CA SER A 223 -50.44 104.84 -72.08
C SER A 223 -51.94 105.09 -71.92
N LYS A 224 -52.61 104.49 -70.91
CA LYS A 224 -54.01 104.80 -70.60
C LYS A 224 -54.22 106.28 -70.27
N THR A 225 -53.31 106.90 -69.51
CA THR A 225 -53.34 108.33 -69.17
C THR A 225 -53.14 109.24 -70.39
N ILE A 226 -52.49 108.75 -71.45
CA ILE A 226 -52.40 109.42 -72.76
C ILE A 226 -53.69 109.24 -73.54
N TYR A 227 -54.21 108.01 -73.66
CA TYR A 227 -55.43 107.74 -74.42
C TYR A 227 -56.68 108.39 -73.80
N SER A 228 -56.80 108.44 -72.46
CA SER A 228 -57.87 109.16 -71.76
C SER A 228 -57.72 110.70 -71.76
N LYS A 229 -56.80 111.25 -72.56
CA LYS A 229 -56.78 112.67 -72.96
C LYS A 229 -57.27 112.88 -74.39
N TYR A 230 -57.60 111.81 -75.11
CA TYR A 230 -58.11 111.79 -76.48
C TYR A 230 -59.44 111.03 -76.56
N ASP A 231 -60.38 111.37 -75.66
CA ASP A 231 -61.76 110.87 -75.75
C ASP A 231 -62.43 111.43 -77.01
N PHE A 232 -62.62 110.57 -78.02
CA PHE A 232 -63.25 110.91 -79.28
C PHE A 232 -64.38 109.91 -79.59
N PHE A 233 -65.60 110.46 -79.72
CA PHE A 233 -66.83 109.80 -80.16
C PHE A 233 -67.40 108.66 -79.30
N THR A 234 -68.37 109.03 -78.46
CA THR A 234 -69.59 108.21 -78.30
C THR A 234 -70.38 108.23 -79.61
N MET A 235 -70.70 107.06 -80.16
CA MET A 235 -71.64 106.93 -81.29
C MET A 235 -72.53 105.70 -81.06
N ASN A 236 -73.79 105.77 -81.48
CA ASN A 236 -74.80 104.76 -81.16
C ASN A 236 -74.37 103.36 -81.63
N MET A 237 -74.46 102.38 -80.73
CA MET A 237 -73.98 101.01 -80.92
C MET A 237 -75.04 99.96 -80.55
N ASP A 238 -76.30 100.34 -80.31
CA ASP A 238 -77.30 99.42 -79.75
C ASP A 238 -77.61 98.23 -80.68
N ASP A 239 -77.82 98.45 -81.98
CA ASP A 239 -78.02 97.37 -82.97
C ASP A 239 -76.80 96.43 -83.08
N PHE A 240 -75.59 96.99 -82.99
CA PHE A 240 -74.35 96.21 -82.97
C PHE A 240 -74.21 95.43 -81.65
N ALA A 241 -74.65 96.02 -80.53
CA ALA A 241 -74.65 95.39 -79.23
C ALA A 241 -75.66 94.24 -79.14
N GLU A 242 -76.80 94.30 -79.84
CA GLU A 242 -77.74 93.17 -79.91
C GLU A 242 -77.17 91.98 -80.69
N PHE A 243 -76.56 92.23 -81.87
CA PHE A 243 -75.86 91.19 -82.62
C PHE A 243 -74.73 90.55 -81.79
N TRP A 244 -73.88 91.36 -81.17
CA TRP A 244 -72.79 90.84 -80.33
C TRP A 244 -73.30 90.19 -79.05
N LYS A 245 -74.39 90.64 -78.41
CA LYS A 245 -75.02 89.90 -77.29
C LYS A 245 -75.45 88.50 -77.72
N ALA A 246 -76.03 88.34 -78.91
CA ALA A 246 -76.45 87.03 -79.42
C ALA A 246 -75.26 86.10 -79.70
N GLU A 247 -74.23 86.58 -80.40
CA GLU A 247 -73.00 85.80 -80.66
C GLU A 247 -72.24 85.49 -79.36
N TRP A 248 -72.05 86.47 -78.46
CA TRP A 248 -71.42 86.22 -77.16
C TRP A 248 -72.22 85.22 -76.32
N ALA A 249 -73.56 85.28 -76.31
CA ALA A 249 -74.38 84.29 -75.62
C ALA A 249 -74.18 82.88 -76.22
N GLN A 250 -74.05 82.77 -77.55
CA GLN A 250 -73.79 81.48 -78.19
C GLN A 250 -72.36 80.96 -77.90
N ILE A 251 -71.34 81.83 -77.93
CA ILE A 251 -69.95 81.51 -77.59
C ILE A 251 -69.86 81.08 -76.12
N ILE A 252 -70.44 81.85 -75.20
CA ILE A 252 -70.48 81.53 -73.76
C ILE A 252 -71.16 80.17 -73.52
N LYS A 253 -72.23 79.85 -74.26
CA LYS A 253 -72.90 78.55 -74.18
C LYS A 253 -72.05 77.40 -74.71
N ARG A 254 -71.29 77.59 -75.80
CA ARG A 254 -70.31 76.60 -76.28
C ARG A 254 -69.21 76.39 -75.23
N VAL A 255 -68.60 77.47 -74.73
CA VAL A 255 -67.54 77.41 -73.69
C VAL A 255 -68.03 76.73 -72.41
N HIS A 256 -69.28 76.93 -71.98
CA HIS A 256 -69.85 76.19 -70.85
C HIS A 256 -69.99 74.69 -71.18
N SER A 257 -70.51 74.33 -72.35
CA SER A 257 -70.63 72.93 -72.78
C SER A 257 -69.26 72.24 -72.87
N ASP A 258 -68.26 72.91 -73.44
CA ASP A 258 -66.88 72.40 -73.54
C ASP A 258 -66.24 72.26 -72.15
N PHE A 259 -66.50 73.21 -71.23
CA PHE A 259 -66.04 73.15 -69.84
C PHE A 259 -66.73 72.03 -69.05
N GLU A 260 -68.03 71.80 -69.22
CA GLU A 260 -68.76 70.69 -68.61
C GLU A 260 -68.24 69.32 -69.10
N ILE A 261 -67.95 69.20 -70.40
CA ILE A 261 -67.35 67.99 -70.99
C ILE A 261 -65.93 67.78 -70.43
N LEU A 262 -65.09 68.82 -70.40
CA LEU A 262 -63.72 68.76 -69.89
C LEU A 262 -63.69 68.44 -68.38
N TYR A 263 -64.50 69.14 -67.59
CA TYR A 263 -64.62 68.91 -66.15
C TYR A 263 -65.15 67.50 -65.86
N GLY A 264 -66.15 67.04 -66.61
CA GLY A 264 -66.65 65.67 -66.52
C GLY A 264 -65.62 64.62 -66.94
N ALA A 265 -64.73 64.90 -67.89
CA ALA A 265 -63.61 64.03 -68.23
C ALA A 265 -62.58 63.97 -67.09
N ILE A 266 -62.09 65.13 -66.63
CA ILE A 266 -61.13 65.25 -65.51
C ILE A 266 -61.67 64.59 -64.24
N TYR A 267 -62.97 64.76 -63.93
CA TYR A 267 -63.59 64.16 -62.76
C TYR A 267 -63.68 62.63 -62.85
N ARG A 268 -63.97 62.06 -64.03
CA ARG A 268 -63.95 60.61 -64.26
C ARG A 268 -62.53 60.03 -64.24
N GLU A 269 -61.55 60.73 -64.80
CA GLU A 269 -60.14 60.34 -64.75
C GLU A 269 -59.61 60.37 -63.31
N SER A 270 -59.95 61.42 -62.55
CA SER A 270 -59.67 61.55 -61.12
C SER A 270 -60.25 60.38 -60.31
N ILE A 271 -61.54 60.05 -60.49
CA ILE A 271 -62.18 58.88 -59.85
C ILE A 271 -61.45 57.59 -60.23
N SER A 272 -61.19 57.35 -61.51
CA SER A 272 -60.49 56.15 -62.01
C SER A 272 -59.08 56.00 -61.39
N HIS A 273 -58.35 57.12 -61.28
CA HIS A 273 -57.05 57.16 -60.61
C HIS A 273 -57.16 56.83 -59.10
N TYR A 274 -58.14 57.39 -58.39
CA TYR A 274 -58.35 57.09 -56.97
C TYR A 274 -58.83 55.65 -56.74
N GLU A 275 -59.71 55.11 -57.57
CA GLU A 275 -60.11 53.69 -57.53
C GLU A 275 -58.92 52.75 -57.77
N LYS A 276 -58.11 53.05 -58.79
CA LYS A 276 -56.89 52.28 -59.09
C LYS A 276 -55.93 52.32 -57.90
N LYS A 277 -55.64 53.51 -57.38
CA LYS A 277 -54.74 53.68 -56.22
C LYS A 277 -55.28 53.03 -54.95
N SER A 278 -56.60 53.00 -54.75
CA SER A 278 -57.25 52.28 -53.65
C SER A 278 -57.04 50.76 -53.78
N LYS A 279 -57.24 50.20 -54.99
CA LYS A 279 -57.00 48.77 -55.28
C LYS A 279 -55.52 48.39 -55.13
N GLU A 280 -54.59 49.25 -55.57
CA GLU A 280 -53.15 49.06 -55.39
C GLU A 280 -52.75 49.08 -53.91
N MET A 281 -53.31 50.01 -53.12
CA MET A 281 -53.07 50.09 -51.67
C MET A 281 -53.68 48.91 -50.91
N GLN A 282 -54.87 48.44 -51.31
CA GLN A 282 -55.49 47.25 -50.74
C GLN A 282 -54.65 45.99 -51.03
N ALA A 283 -54.18 45.81 -52.27
CA ALA A 283 -53.32 44.68 -52.62
C ALA A 283 -51.98 44.68 -51.88
N GLU A 284 -51.43 45.87 -51.55
CA GLU A 284 -50.23 45.98 -50.72
C GLU A 284 -50.51 45.64 -49.24
N LEU A 285 -51.64 46.09 -48.70
CA LEU A 285 -52.07 45.70 -47.35
C LEU A 285 -52.30 44.18 -47.24
N GLU A 286 -52.89 43.55 -48.25
CA GLU A 286 -53.08 42.10 -48.32
C GLU A 286 -51.73 41.34 -48.38
N ARG A 287 -50.70 41.88 -49.03
CA ARG A 287 -49.33 41.31 -48.98
C ARG A 287 -48.73 41.40 -47.57
N ILE A 288 -48.80 42.58 -46.95
CA ILE A 288 -48.25 42.81 -45.61
C ILE A 288 -48.92 41.87 -44.60
N VAL A 289 -50.26 41.76 -44.62
CA VAL A 289 -51.02 40.85 -43.74
C VAL A 289 -50.67 39.38 -43.96
N ASN A 290 -50.33 38.96 -45.20
CA ASN A 290 -49.89 37.60 -45.46
C ASN A 290 -48.47 37.34 -44.93
N ILE A 291 -47.54 38.30 -45.06
CA ILE A 291 -46.18 38.20 -44.49
C ILE A 291 -46.24 38.14 -42.96
N ASP A 292 -47.00 39.05 -42.32
CA ASP A 292 -47.26 39.06 -40.87
C ASP A 292 -47.82 37.72 -40.38
N ARG A 293 -48.64 37.06 -41.21
CA ARG A 293 -49.23 35.74 -40.91
C ARG A 293 -48.24 34.59 -41.09
N GLU A 294 -47.41 34.62 -42.13
CA GLU A 294 -46.38 33.60 -42.37
C GLU A 294 -45.31 33.65 -41.28
N GLU A 295 -44.81 34.85 -40.93
CA GLU A 295 -43.89 35.05 -39.81
C GLU A 295 -44.47 34.52 -38.49
N ARG A 296 -45.73 34.85 -38.16
CA ARG A 296 -46.41 34.31 -36.96
C ARG A 296 -46.45 32.78 -36.92
N VAL A 297 -46.71 32.13 -38.06
CA VAL A 297 -46.74 30.66 -38.15
C VAL A 297 -45.34 30.06 -38.01
N GLU A 298 -44.27 30.77 -38.38
CA GLU A 298 -42.90 30.34 -38.09
C GLU A 298 -42.51 30.56 -36.62
N TYR A 299 -42.89 31.69 -36.02
CA TYR A 299 -42.70 31.93 -34.57
C TYR A 299 -43.48 30.92 -33.71
N GLU A 300 -44.72 30.57 -34.07
CA GLU A 300 -45.51 29.53 -33.36
C GLU A 300 -44.85 28.15 -33.45
N LYS A 301 -44.29 27.76 -34.61
CA LYS A 301 -43.50 26.52 -34.74
C LYS A 301 -42.23 26.55 -33.91
N PHE A 302 -41.52 27.69 -33.89
CA PHE A 302 -40.29 27.85 -33.11
C PHE A 302 -40.58 27.74 -31.61
N LEU A 303 -41.64 28.39 -31.12
CA LEU A 303 -42.09 28.28 -29.73
C LEU A 303 -42.48 26.85 -29.37
N ALA A 304 -43.26 26.15 -30.20
CA ALA A 304 -43.62 24.76 -29.96
C ALA A 304 -42.40 23.80 -29.95
N GLY A 305 -41.36 24.09 -30.75
CA GLY A 305 -40.08 23.38 -30.68
C GLY A 305 -39.35 23.63 -29.37
N LEU A 306 -39.28 24.89 -28.92
CA LEU A 306 -38.64 25.29 -27.67
C LEU A 306 -39.35 24.72 -26.44
N GLU A 307 -40.69 24.65 -26.46
CA GLU A 307 -41.50 23.99 -25.43
C GLU A 307 -41.24 22.48 -25.37
N ALA A 308 -41.03 21.82 -26.51
CA ALA A 308 -40.66 20.40 -26.55
C ALA A 308 -39.25 20.13 -26.01
N GLU A 309 -38.26 20.97 -26.35
CA GLU A 309 -36.91 20.89 -25.79
C GLU A 309 -36.90 21.17 -24.28
N TYR A 310 -37.72 22.12 -23.82
CA TYR A 310 -37.89 22.39 -22.39
C TYR A 310 -38.54 21.20 -21.66
N ALA A 311 -39.57 20.58 -22.24
CA ALA A 311 -40.21 19.40 -21.65
C ALA A 311 -39.26 18.19 -21.54
N GLU A 312 -38.44 17.94 -22.56
CA GLU A 312 -37.48 16.84 -22.55
C GLU A 312 -36.30 17.12 -21.60
N THR A 313 -35.79 18.36 -21.53
CA THR A 313 -34.73 18.72 -20.55
C THR A 313 -35.25 18.66 -19.11
N GLN A 314 -36.50 19.05 -18.84
CA GLN A 314 -37.13 18.88 -17.53
C GLN A 314 -37.33 17.39 -17.15
N LYS A 315 -37.55 16.51 -18.14
CA LYS A 315 -37.62 15.06 -17.98
C LYS A 315 -36.25 14.41 -17.74
N VAL A 316 -35.18 14.89 -18.38
CA VAL A 316 -33.80 14.47 -18.07
C VAL A 316 -33.40 14.90 -16.66
N LEU A 317 -33.77 16.12 -16.24
CA LEU A 317 -33.53 16.62 -14.88
C LEU A 317 -34.22 15.77 -13.80
N SER A 318 -35.47 15.34 -14.01
CA SER A 318 -36.17 14.48 -13.03
C SER A 318 -35.59 13.07 -12.98
N GLN A 319 -35.11 12.52 -14.09
CA GLN A 319 -34.37 11.25 -14.12
C GLN A 319 -33.03 11.36 -13.37
N GLN A 320 -32.25 12.42 -13.59
CA GLN A 320 -31.00 12.67 -12.86
C GLN A 320 -31.25 12.87 -11.35
N GLY A 321 -32.32 13.56 -10.97
CA GLY A 321 -32.73 13.71 -9.57
C GLY A 321 -33.09 12.38 -8.90
N GLY A 322 -33.72 11.45 -9.64
CA GLY A 322 -33.99 10.09 -9.17
C GLY A 322 -32.70 9.30 -8.92
N ILE A 323 -31.78 9.30 -9.88
CA ILE A 323 -30.47 8.62 -9.78
C ILE A 323 -29.64 9.17 -8.62
N LEU A 324 -29.67 10.49 -8.39
CA LEU A 324 -29.01 11.11 -7.23
C LEU A 324 -29.63 10.63 -5.90
N MET A 325 -30.95 10.52 -5.81
CA MET A 325 -31.63 9.99 -4.61
C MET A 325 -31.25 8.52 -4.31
N GLU A 326 -31.16 7.69 -5.35
CA GLU A 326 -30.70 6.29 -5.23
C GLU A 326 -29.23 6.23 -4.82
N GLY A 327 -28.40 7.16 -5.31
CA GLY A 327 -27.00 7.34 -4.89
C GLY A 327 -26.85 7.78 -3.43
N GLU A 328 -27.67 8.74 -2.97
CA GLU A 328 -27.67 9.20 -1.57
C GLU A 328 -28.16 8.10 -0.62
N ALA A 329 -29.19 7.33 -0.99
CA ALA A 329 -29.68 6.19 -0.22
C ALA A 329 -28.60 5.10 -0.09
N THR A 330 -28.02 4.65 -1.20
CA THR A 330 -26.97 3.63 -1.19
C THR A 330 -25.69 4.08 -0.48
N TYR A 331 -25.35 5.37 -0.54
CA TYR A 331 -24.26 5.94 0.27
C TYR A 331 -24.57 5.93 1.77
N SER A 332 -25.80 6.29 2.16
CA SER A 332 -26.25 6.25 3.56
C SER A 332 -26.25 4.83 4.13
N ASP A 333 -26.67 3.84 3.34
CA ASP A 333 -26.61 2.43 3.74
C ASP A 333 -25.16 1.98 3.96
N LEU A 334 -24.27 2.31 3.02
CA LEU A 334 -22.84 1.97 3.10
C LEU A 334 -22.13 2.68 4.28
N GLU A 335 -22.50 3.92 4.60
CA GLU A 335 -21.98 4.64 5.76
C GLU A 335 -22.47 4.00 7.08
N SER A 336 -23.67 3.40 7.08
CA SER A 336 -24.18 2.64 8.24
C SER A 336 -23.46 1.31 8.42
N GLU A 337 -23.17 0.59 7.32
CA GLU A 337 -22.41 -0.65 7.33
C GLU A 337 -20.95 -0.43 7.76
N TYR A 338 -20.32 0.65 7.27
CA TYR A 338 -18.97 1.06 7.70
C TYR A 338 -18.90 1.33 9.21
N LYS A 339 -19.89 2.04 9.77
CA LYS A 339 -19.95 2.30 11.22
C LYS A 339 -20.18 1.02 12.03
N ALA A 340 -21.02 0.11 11.55
CA ALA A 340 -21.22 -1.19 12.19
C ALA A 340 -19.93 -2.03 12.18
N LEU A 341 -19.18 -2.01 11.07
CA LEU A 341 -17.90 -2.70 10.94
C LEU A 341 -16.80 -2.07 11.82
N GLN A 342 -16.78 -0.74 11.96
CA GLN A 342 -15.86 -0.05 12.86
C GLN A 342 -16.12 -0.44 14.33
N ILE A 343 -17.38 -0.41 14.77
CA ILE A 343 -17.76 -0.81 16.14
C ILE A 343 -17.37 -2.28 16.39
N HIS A 344 -17.66 -3.19 15.45
CA HIS A 344 -17.24 -4.58 15.55
C HIS A 344 -15.71 -4.72 15.64
N TYR A 345 -14.94 -3.91 14.90
CA TYR A 345 -13.48 -3.94 14.99
C TYR A 345 -13.00 -3.48 16.37
N GLU A 346 -13.54 -2.37 16.89
CA GLU A 346 -13.26 -1.84 18.23
C GLU A 346 -13.62 -2.86 19.33
N ASP A 347 -14.80 -3.49 19.27
CA ASP A 347 -15.24 -4.57 20.16
C ASP A 347 -14.25 -5.76 20.15
N THR A 348 -13.84 -6.23 18.95
CA THR A 348 -12.88 -7.35 18.84
C THR A 348 -11.48 -6.98 19.31
N PHE A 349 -11.05 -5.73 19.14
CA PHE A 349 -9.76 -5.24 19.63
C PHE A 349 -9.76 -5.12 21.16
N GLU A 350 -10.84 -4.62 21.76
CA GLU A 350 -10.99 -4.59 23.22
C GLU A 350 -11.05 -6.01 23.80
N ALA A 351 -11.73 -6.96 23.15
CA ALA A 351 -11.73 -8.37 23.55
C ALA A 351 -10.31 -8.98 23.54
N GLN A 352 -9.53 -8.76 22.46
CA GLN A 352 -8.14 -9.23 22.37
C GLN A 352 -7.23 -8.54 23.41
N SER A 353 -7.40 -7.25 23.64
CA SER A 353 -6.65 -6.49 24.66
C SER A 353 -6.91 -7.05 26.07
N ASN A 354 -8.16 -7.38 26.39
CA ASN A 354 -8.54 -8.02 27.65
C ASN A 354 -8.00 -9.45 27.78
N GLU A 355 -7.97 -10.24 26.71
CA GLU A 355 -7.32 -11.57 26.71
C GLU A 355 -5.81 -11.46 26.94
N ILE A 356 -5.13 -10.51 26.28
CA ILE A 356 -3.70 -10.22 26.49
C ILE A 356 -3.43 -9.79 27.94
N ALA A 357 -4.29 -8.95 28.53
CA ALA A 357 -4.18 -8.55 29.93
C ALA A 357 -4.29 -9.75 30.88
N TYR A 358 -5.28 -10.64 30.67
CA TYR A 358 -5.46 -11.86 31.45
C TYR A 358 -4.28 -12.84 31.29
N LEU A 359 -3.77 -13.03 30.06
CA LEU A 359 -2.60 -13.87 29.81
C LEU A 359 -1.34 -13.31 30.50
N ASN A 360 -1.15 -11.99 30.49
CA ASN A 360 -0.05 -11.34 31.21
C ASN A 360 -0.16 -11.52 32.73
N GLU A 361 -1.36 -11.41 33.32
CA GLU A 361 -1.57 -11.66 34.75
C GLU A 361 -1.23 -13.13 35.11
N ASN A 362 -1.64 -14.09 34.28
CA ASN A 362 -1.27 -15.51 34.45
C ASN A 362 0.24 -15.74 34.32
N ILE A 363 0.93 -15.08 33.37
CA ILE A 363 2.39 -15.14 33.24
C ILE A 363 3.06 -14.59 34.50
N VAL A 364 2.62 -13.46 35.03
CA VAL A 364 3.14 -12.90 36.29
C VAL A 364 2.91 -13.84 37.48
N ALA A 365 1.73 -14.46 37.58
CA ALA A 365 1.45 -15.46 38.61
C ALA A 365 2.38 -16.69 38.51
N ILE A 366 2.62 -17.20 37.29
CA ILE A 366 3.55 -18.32 37.04
C ILE A 366 4.97 -17.92 37.41
N VAL A 367 5.47 -16.76 36.96
CA VAL A 367 6.82 -16.25 37.28
C VAL A 367 7.02 -16.12 38.79
N ASN A 368 6.05 -15.54 39.52
CA ASN A 368 6.10 -15.45 40.98
C ASN A 368 6.21 -16.83 41.66
N SER A 369 5.53 -17.85 41.12
CA SER A 369 5.60 -19.21 41.64
C SER A 369 6.94 -19.89 41.33
N VAL A 370 7.52 -19.64 40.15
CA VAL A 370 8.86 -20.11 39.77
C VAL A 370 9.93 -19.50 40.66
N GLU A 371 9.88 -18.18 40.90
CA GLU A 371 10.78 -17.54 41.86
C GLU A 371 10.63 -18.10 43.28
N GLU A 372 9.41 -18.46 43.72
CA GLU A 372 9.22 -19.07 45.04
C GLU A 372 9.83 -20.48 45.12
N VAL A 373 9.76 -21.25 44.02
CA VAL A 373 10.44 -22.55 43.89
C VAL A 373 11.96 -22.36 43.86
N GLU A 374 12.49 -21.34 43.18
CA GLU A 374 13.93 -21.03 43.21
C GLU A 374 14.39 -20.57 44.60
N ARG A 375 13.63 -19.72 45.30
CA ARG A 375 13.91 -19.34 46.69
C ARG A 375 13.95 -20.56 47.62
N LYS A 376 13.00 -21.49 47.48
CA LYS A 376 12.99 -22.77 48.21
C LYS A 376 14.17 -23.67 47.84
N LYS A 377 14.51 -23.79 46.55
CA LYS A 377 15.67 -24.53 46.05
C LYS A 377 16.97 -24.00 46.65
N ILE A 378 17.20 -22.69 46.62
CA ILE A 378 18.40 -22.04 47.18
C ILE A 378 18.51 -22.33 48.69
N CYS A 379 17.40 -22.28 49.43
CA CYS A 379 17.38 -22.64 50.85
C CYS A 379 17.76 -24.12 51.07
N LEU A 380 17.17 -25.05 50.31
CA LEU A 380 17.46 -26.49 50.38
C LEU A 380 18.87 -26.84 49.91
N GLU A 381 19.44 -26.12 48.95
CA GLU A 381 20.84 -26.25 48.53
C GLU A 381 21.79 -25.75 49.62
N GLY A 382 21.45 -24.65 50.29
CA GLY A 382 22.15 -24.18 51.50
C GLY A 382 22.12 -25.19 52.65
N GLU A 383 20.94 -25.75 52.96
CA GLU A 383 20.81 -26.84 53.92
C GLU A 383 21.62 -28.07 53.51
N LEU A 384 21.57 -28.50 52.26
CA LEU A 384 22.38 -29.61 51.74
C LEU A 384 23.88 -29.36 51.85
N ILE A 385 24.35 -28.11 51.67
CA ILE A 385 25.75 -27.74 51.91
C ILE A 385 26.10 -27.90 53.39
N VAL A 386 25.23 -27.45 54.31
CA VAL A 386 25.42 -27.62 55.76
C VAL A 386 25.41 -29.10 56.18
N TYR A 387 24.46 -29.90 55.68
CA TYR A 387 24.42 -31.34 55.95
C TYR A 387 25.64 -32.08 55.37
N ARG A 388 26.10 -31.75 54.16
CA ARG A 388 27.35 -32.30 53.59
C ARG A 388 28.58 -31.91 54.40
N HIS A 389 28.61 -30.69 54.95
CA HIS A 389 29.69 -30.24 55.83
C HIS A 389 29.70 -31.02 57.15
N MET A 390 28.53 -31.23 57.78
CA MET A 390 28.39 -32.00 59.02
C MET A 390 28.64 -33.51 58.85
N LEU A 391 28.36 -34.08 57.67
CA LEU A 391 28.61 -35.51 57.38
C LEU A 391 30.08 -35.85 57.09
N GLY A 392 30.94 -34.83 56.91
CA GLY A 392 32.34 -34.91 57.33
C GLY A 392 33.28 -35.85 56.56
N LYS A 393 33.57 -35.54 55.28
CA LYS A 393 34.96 -35.47 54.76
C LYS A 393 35.08 -35.03 53.29
N SER A 394 36.19 -34.33 53.02
CA SER A 394 36.95 -34.16 51.76
C SER A 394 36.21 -34.12 50.41
N GLU A 395 36.56 -33.09 49.64
CA GLU A 395 36.52 -33.03 48.16
C GLU A 395 35.14 -33.01 47.49
N ILE A 396 34.71 -31.81 47.09
CA ILE A 396 34.73 -31.39 45.68
C ILE A 396 34.87 -29.85 45.63
N LYS A 397 35.90 -29.35 44.95
CA LYS A 397 35.99 -27.95 44.48
C LYS A 397 35.44 -27.88 43.04
N LYS A 398 34.89 -26.72 42.63
CA LYS A 398 34.04 -26.51 41.44
C LYS A 398 32.65 -27.16 41.65
N THR A 399 31.51 -26.47 41.57
CA THR A 399 30.95 -25.79 40.39
C THR A 399 29.79 -24.86 40.83
N ILE A 400 30.10 -23.63 41.28
CA ILE A 400 29.08 -22.58 41.57
C ILE A 400 29.70 -21.21 41.24
N GLU A 401 29.93 -20.91 39.94
CA GLU A 401 30.47 -19.59 39.55
C GLU A 401 30.17 -19.20 38.08
N THR A 402 29.02 -19.62 37.54
CA THR A 402 28.59 -19.33 36.16
C THR A 402 27.11 -18.96 36.07
N SER A 403 26.70 -17.87 36.74
CA SER A 403 25.36 -17.27 36.61
C SER A 403 25.38 -15.74 36.78
N ILE A 404 26.46 -15.08 36.36
CA ILE A 404 26.52 -13.62 36.22
C ILE A 404 26.27 -13.29 34.74
N LYS A 405 25.34 -12.36 34.47
CA LYS A 405 24.99 -11.95 33.10
C LYS A 405 26.19 -11.28 32.44
N LYS A 406 26.76 -11.90 31.41
CA LYS A 406 27.81 -11.28 30.57
C LYS A 406 27.20 -10.23 29.65
N THR A 407 27.31 -8.96 30.02
CA THR A 407 27.27 -7.86 29.05
C THR A 407 28.52 -7.97 28.18
N ARG A 408 28.37 -8.16 26.86
CA ARG A 408 29.51 -8.27 25.94
C ARG A 408 30.06 -6.88 25.62
N THR A 409 31.31 -6.61 26.00
CA THR A 409 32.10 -5.54 25.39
C THR A 409 32.53 -5.96 23.98
N TYR A 410 32.71 -4.97 23.10
CA TYR A 410 33.27 -5.14 21.77
C TYR A 410 34.35 -4.08 21.55
N VAL A 411 35.44 -4.47 20.89
CA VAL A 411 36.48 -3.55 20.45
C VAL A 411 36.22 -3.20 18.99
N GLU A 412 35.95 -1.92 18.72
CA GLU A 412 35.86 -1.40 17.36
C GLU A 412 37.23 -0.91 16.87
N LYS A 413 37.60 -1.33 15.66
CA LYS A 413 38.77 -0.85 14.93
C LYS A 413 38.31 -0.29 13.59
N ASN A 414 38.14 1.02 13.56
CA ASN A 414 37.72 1.76 12.37
C ASN A 414 38.96 2.25 11.61
N GLN A 415 39.09 1.83 10.35
CA GLN A 415 40.23 2.11 9.48
C GLN A 415 39.72 2.73 8.18
N TYR A 416 39.70 4.05 8.11
CA TYR A 416 39.29 4.79 6.92
C TYR A 416 40.48 5.23 6.06
N VAL A 417 40.33 5.17 4.74
CA VAL A 417 41.36 5.42 3.72
C VAL A 417 40.98 6.64 2.89
N GLY A 418 40.71 7.76 3.57
CA GLY A 418 40.41 9.04 2.94
C GLY A 418 39.39 9.88 3.71
N SER A 419 38.35 10.31 2.99
CA SER A 419 37.39 11.33 3.44
C SER A 419 36.04 10.80 3.93
N ILE A 420 35.85 9.48 3.96
CA ILE A 420 34.59 8.84 4.39
C ILE A 420 34.90 7.83 5.49
N SER A 421 34.07 7.81 6.54
CA SER A 421 34.08 6.77 7.57
C SER A 421 32.81 5.92 7.52
N ILE A 422 32.88 4.74 8.13
CA ILE A 422 31.73 3.87 8.41
C ILE A 422 31.56 3.82 9.93
N GLU A 423 30.34 4.02 10.42
CA GLU A 423 29.96 3.79 11.81
C GLU A 423 28.77 2.82 11.84
N CYS A 424 28.77 1.87 12.78
CA CYS A 424 27.75 0.84 12.88
C CYS A 424 27.49 0.48 14.35
N PRO A 425 26.65 1.23 15.07
CA PRO A 425 26.44 0.99 16.50
C PRO A 425 25.98 -0.45 16.78
N LEU A 426 26.50 -1.06 17.85
CA LEU A 426 26.48 -2.52 18.06
C LEU A 426 25.10 -3.18 18.17
N GLU A 427 24.03 -2.42 18.42
CA GLU A 427 22.65 -2.91 18.46
C GLU A 427 21.74 -2.20 17.43
N SER A 428 22.34 -1.50 16.46
CA SER A 428 21.61 -0.72 15.47
C SER A 428 20.93 -1.55 14.37
N THR A 429 19.89 -0.96 13.81
CA THR A 429 19.21 -1.37 12.57
C THR A 429 19.76 -0.65 11.34
N TYR A 430 20.89 0.08 11.44
CA TYR A 430 21.43 0.86 10.31
C TYR A 430 22.96 0.92 10.31
N ILE A 431 23.54 1.17 9.13
CA ILE A 431 24.97 1.48 8.96
C ILE A 431 25.06 2.93 8.48
N ALA A 432 25.90 3.74 9.12
CA ALA A 432 26.15 5.13 8.75
C ALA A 432 27.42 5.25 7.90
N VAL A 433 27.31 5.92 6.75
CA VAL A 433 28.43 6.28 5.87
C VAL A 433 28.58 7.80 5.91
N ILE A 434 29.65 8.30 6.54
CA ILE A 434 29.79 9.71 6.93
C ILE A 434 30.87 10.38 6.10
N ASN A 435 30.57 11.53 5.47
CA ASN A 435 31.59 12.35 4.80
C ASN A 435 32.31 13.24 5.84
N GLN A 436 33.52 12.83 6.23
CA GLN A 436 34.39 13.54 7.16
C GLN A 436 35.21 14.68 6.51
N SER A 437 35.14 14.87 5.18
CA SER A 437 35.86 15.99 4.54
C SER A 437 35.24 17.34 4.88
N THR A 438 36.07 18.39 4.80
CA THR A 438 35.63 19.79 4.72
C THR A 438 35.30 20.24 3.30
N ASN A 439 35.48 19.37 2.29
CA ASN A 439 35.72 19.77 0.90
C ASN A 439 34.67 19.22 -0.07
N GLY A 440 33.45 19.74 0.03
CA GLY A 440 32.38 19.49 -0.94
C GLY A 440 31.69 18.11 -0.82
N ALA A 441 30.63 17.93 -1.59
CA ALA A 441 29.91 16.67 -1.63
C ALA A 441 30.76 15.58 -2.32
N ILE A 442 30.81 14.40 -1.73
CA ILE A 442 31.44 13.22 -2.35
C ILE A 442 30.34 12.41 -3.01
N ASP A 443 30.52 12.12 -4.29
CA ASP A 443 29.66 11.19 -5.03
C ASP A 443 30.04 9.75 -4.66
N ILE A 444 29.06 9.01 -4.14
CA ILE A 444 29.22 7.61 -3.73
C ILE A 444 28.34 6.67 -4.57
N SER A 445 27.86 7.16 -5.72
CA SER A 445 27.03 6.39 -6.65
C SER A 445 27.69 5.06 -7.02
N ARG A 446 26.95 3.96 -6.91
CA ARG A 446 27.41 2.59 -7.25
C ARG A 446 28.56 2.05 -6.39
N TRP A 447 28.93 2.73 -5.31
CA TRP A 447 29.87 2.19 -4.33
C TRP A 447 29.27 0.96 -3.65
N ARG A 448 30.13 0.04 -3.20
CA ARG A 448 29.72 -1.27 -2.69
C ARG A 448 30.08 -1.44 -1.23
N LEU A 449 29.07 -1.61 -0.39
CA LEU A 449 29.21 -1.95 1.02
C LEU A 449 29.19 -3.48 1.16
N ILE A 450 30.25 -4.05 1.73
CA ILE A 450 30.37 -5.48 2.01
C ILE A 450 30.46 -5.65 3.53
N ARG A 451 29.55 -6.42 4.14
CA ARG A 451 29.59 -6.76 5.58
C ARG A 451 29.65 -8.27 5.76
N ARG A 452 30.66 -8.76 6.47
CA ARG A 452 30.88 -10.18 6.78
C ARG A 452 30.69 -10.42 8.27
N VAL A 453 29.87 -11.41 8.60
CA VAL A 453 29.63 -11.86 9.98
C VAL A 453 30.21 -13.27 10.14
N ASP A 454 31.06 -13.44 11.16
CA ASP A 454 31.67 -14.70 11.60
C ASP A 454 32.31 -15.52 10.47
N ALA A 455 32.86 -14.83 9.47
CA ALA A 455 33.45 -15.36 8.24
C ALA A 455 32.52 -16.30 7.42
N LYS A 456 31.20 -16.27 7.66
CA LYS A 456 30.20 -17.15 7.03
C LYS A 456 29.19 -16.37 6.20
N THR A 457 28.52 -15.39 6.82
CA THR A 457 27.48 -14.59 6.16
C THR A 457 28.13 -13.39 5.51
N THR A 458 28.07 -13.28 4.18
CA THR A 458 28.59 -12.13 3.43
C THR A 458 27.44 -11.38 2.78
N LEU A 459 27.22 -10.15 3.23
CA LEU A 459 26.28 -9.20 2.68
C LEU A 459 27.02 -8.32 1.68
N GLN A 460 26.43 -8.09 0.50
CA GLN A 460 26.93 -7.11 -0.46
C GLN A 460 25.77 -6.21 -0.92
N TYR A 461 25.90 -4.93 -0.61
CA TYR A 461 24.99 -3.88 -1.05
C TYR A 461 25.70 -2.94 -2.05
N THR A 462 24.95 -2.30 -2.93
CA THR A 462 25.44 -1.34 -3.95
C THR A 462 24.56 -0.10 -3.94
N ILE A 463 25.14 1.05 -3.60
CA ILE A 463 24.49 2.36 -3.46
C ILE A 463 23.91 2.82 -4.81
N SER A 464 22.75 3.48 -4.80
CA SER A 464 22.07 3.87 -6.04
C SER A 464 22.86 4.90 -6.86
N ALA A 465 22.49 5.07 -8.13
CA ALA A 465 23.08 6.12 -8.99
C ALA A 465 22.49 7.50 -8.64
N GLY A 466 23.36 8.49 -8.41
CA GLY A 466 23.00 9.87 -8.08
C GLY A 466 23.10 10.22 -6.59
N VAL A 467 23.69 9.36 -5.75
CA VAL A 467 23.79 9.57 -4.30
C VAL A 467 25.08 10.33 -3.96
N GLN A 468 24.93 11.51 -3.36
CA GLN A 468 26.06 12.35 -2.94
C GLN A 468 25.95 12.75 -1.46
N VAL A 469 27.02 12.54 -0.68
CA VAL A 469 27.06 12.86 0.75
C VAL A 469 27.79 14.18 0.96
N ASN A 470 27.11 15.16 1.53
CA ASN A 470 27.66 16.48 1.84
C ASN A 470 28.61 16.44 3.05
N PRO A 471 29.58 17.39 3.17
CA PRO A 471 30.45 17.53 4.35
C PRO A 471 29.68 17.51 5.66
N GLY A 472 30.08 16.65 6.60
CA GLY A 472 29.43 16.52 7.91
C GLY A 472 28.00 15.98 7.87
N ARG A 473 27.55 15.41 6.75
CA ARG A 473 26.33 14.59 6.67
C ARG A 473 26.69 13.11 6.59
N GLU A 474 25.71 12.29 6.96
CA GLU A 474 25.72 10.84 6.86
C GLU A 474 24.67 10.36 5.84
N LEU A 475 24.96 9.22 5.21
CA LEU A 475 23.99 8.33 4.58
C LEU A 475 23.70 7.21 5.59
N ARG A 476 22.42 6.93 5.89
CA ARG A 476 22.01 5.78 6.70
C ARG A 476 21.41 4.68 5.82
N ILE A 477 21.90 3.46 6.00
CA ILE A 477 21.49 2.27 5.24
C ILE A 477 20.81 1.32 6.24
N TYR A 478 19.48 1.16 6.15
CA TYR A 478 18.67 0.48 7.17
C TYR A 478 18.35 -0.98 6.84
N SER A 479 18.24 -1.82 7.88
CA SER A 479 17.59 -3.13 7.85
C SER A 479 16.07 -2.99 7.76
N LYS A 480 15.39 -4.05 7.28
CA LYS A 480 13.92 -4.12 7.15
C LYS A 480 13.15 -3.59 8.37
N PHE A 481 13.54 -4.03 9.57
CA PHE A 481 12.90 -3.66 10.83
C PHE A 481 13.31 -2.27 11.39
N GLY A 482 14.35 -1.63 10.85
CA GLY A 482 14.68 -0.23 11.19
C GLY A 482 13.73 0.81 10.58
N SER A 483 12.98 0.42 9.54
CA SER A 483 12.15 1.35 8.76
C SER A 483 10.91 1.83 9.51
N GLU A 484 10.26 0.98 10.31
CA GLU A 484 9.01 1.30 11.04
C GLU A 484 9.22 2.40 12.09
N ILE A 485 10.31 2.31 12.86
CA ILE A 485 10.71 3.32 13.85
C ILE A 485 11.01 4.65 13.16
N SER A 486 11.62 4.60 11.97
CA SER A 486 12.01 5.80 11.21
C SER A 486 10.79 6.54 10.65
N GLN A 487 9.77 5.82 10.14
CA GLN A 487 8.54 6.43 9.61
C GLN A 487 7.75 7.25 10.64
N LEU A 488 7.79 6.88 11.92
CA LEU A 488 7.16 7.65 13.01
C LEU A 488 7.82 9.02 13.21
N SER A 489 9.14 9.14 12.98
CA SER A 489 9.87 10.41 13.13
C SER A 489 9.59 11.42 12.02
N PHE A 490 9.10 10.96 10.85
CA PHE A 490 9.02 11.76 9.63
C PHE A 490 7.83 12.76 9.59
N ARG A 491 6.96 12.78 10.60
CA ARG A 491 5.83 13.72 10.70
C ARG A 491 6.15 15.03 11.43
N GLU A 492 7.23 15.09 12.21
CA GLU A 492 7.54 16.25 13.06
C GLU A 492 8.96 16.80 12.84
N ASN A 493 9.25 17.29 11.63
CA ASN A 493 9.77 18.65 11.40
C ASN A 493 10.00 18.92 9.88
N SER A 494 10.22 20.18 9.52
CA SER A 494 10.24 20.63 8.11
C SER A 494 11.54 21.32 7.68
N PHE A 495 11.73 21.45 6.36
CA PHE A 495 12.78 22.23 5.70
C PHE A 495 14.26 21.85 5.95
N SER A 496 14.65 20.65 5.48
CA SER A 496 16.00 20.47 4.90
C SER A 496 15.94 19.46 3.75
N SER A 497 16.88 19.54 2.80
CA SER A 497 16.97 18.62 1.65
C SER A 497 16.97 17.15 2.09
N PRO A 498 16.35 16.24 1.30
CA PRO A 498 16.21 14.84 1.69
C PRO A 498 17.55 14.22 2.07
N LEU A 499 17.57 13.59 3.24
CA LEU A 499 18.54 12.54 3.53
C LEU A 499 18.20 11.37 2.59
N TYR A 500 19.21 10.89 1.85
CA TYR A 500 19.06 9.80 0.90
C TYR A 500 19.06 8.45 1.65
N ASP A 501 18.12 8.25 2.56
CA ASP A 501 18.06 7.02 3.38
C ASP A 501 17.72 5.82 2.48
N GLU A 502 18.71 4.98 2.17
CA GLU A 502 18.55 3.82 1.29
C GLU A 502 18.17 2.56 2.08
N LEU A 503 17.04 1.96 1.71
CA LEU A 503 16.34 0.95 2.52
C LEU A 503 16.55 -0.46 1.92
N ILE A 504 17.69 -1.11 2.22
CA ILE A 504 18.03 -2.42 1.65
C ILE A 504 18.65 -3.37 2.70
N LEU A 505 17.81 -4.31 3.16
CA LEU A 505 18.12 -5.75 3.29
C LEU A 505 16.88 -6.50 3.82
N ASN A 506 16.40 -7.50 3.07
CA ASN A 506 15.15 -8.23 3.39
C ASN A 506 15.30 -9.28 4.51
N ASP A 507 16.51 -9.82 4.67
CA ASP A 507 16.72 -11.14 5.28
C ASP A 507 17.40 -11.09 6.66
N ILE A 508 17.66 -9.88 7.18
CA ILE A 508 18.34 -9.65 8.48
C ILE A 508 17.59 -8.59 9.28
N HIS A 509 17.29 -8.92 10.55
CA HIS A 509 16.61 -8.04 11.48
C HIS A 509 17.56 -7.01 12.12
N LEU A 510 18.74 -7.45 12.59
CA LEU A 510 19.71 -6.66 13.35
C LEU A 510 21.11 -6.75 12.71
N MET A 511 21.79 -5.60 12.55
CA MET A 511 23.09 -5.55 11.86
C MET A 511 24.29 -6.01 12.72
N GLY A 512 24.14 -6.06 14.05
CA GLY A 512 25.25 -6.16 15.02
C GLY A 512 25.50 -7.52 15.68
N ILE A 513 24.82 -8.60 15.30
CA ILE A 513 24.96 -9.91 15.99
C ILE A 513 26.06 -10.77 15.32
N GLY A 514 27.21 -10.90 15.99
CA GLY A 514 28.32 -11.79 15.63
C GLY A 514 29.43 -11.80 16.70
N GLU A 515 30.43 -12.66 16.57
CA GLU A 515 31.68 -12.60 17.34
C GLU A 515 32.75 -11.76 16.64
N ILE A 516 32.80 -11.80 15.30
CA ILE A 516 33.67 -10.98 14.46
C ILE A 516 32.85 -10.43 13.29
N ILE A 517 32.78 -9.11 13.18
CA ILE A 517 32.06 -8.43 12.10
C ILE A 517 32.99 -7.46 11.37
N GLU A 518 33.24 -7.75 10.08
CA GLU A 518 34.05 -6.94 9.18
C GLU A 518 33.12 -6.19 8.22
N THR A 519 33.24 -4.87 8.10
CA THR A 519 32.51 -4.05 7.12
C THR A 519 33.48 -3.24 6.29
N VAL A 520 33.31 -3.25 4.98
CA VAL A 520 34.20 -2.63 4.01
C VAL A 520 33.37 -1.87 2.97
N LEU A 521 33.71 -0.61 2.73
CA LEU A 521 33.15 0.21 1.66
C LEU A 521 34.17 0.33 0.53
N LEU A 522 33.77 -0.15 -0.65
CA LEU A 522 34.54 -0.09 -1.89
C LEU A 522 33.98 1.00 -2.80
N ASP A 523 34.86 1.73 -3.48
CA ASP A 523 34.46 2.65 -4.57
C ASP A 523 33.95 1.90 -5.81
N ASP A 524 33.51 2.65 -6.83
CA ASP A 524 33.04 2.12 -8.10
C ASP A 524 34.15 1.40 -8.91
N HIS A 525 35.41 1.65 -8.57
CA HIS A 525 36.58 0.95 -9.11
C HIS A 525 36.95 -0.31 -8.29
N GLY A 526 36.29 -0.56 -7.16
CA GLY A 526 36.49 -1.73 -6.29
C GLY A 526 37.65 -1.61 -5.30
N LYS A 527 38.18 -0.40 -5.09
CA LYS A 527 39.21 -0.11 -4.09
C LYS A 527 38.56 0.24 -2.75
N GLU A 528 39.16 -0.20 -1.65
CA GLU A 528 38.74 0.13 -0.29
C GLU A 528 38.88 1.63 0.01
N VAL A 529 37.80 2.23 0.49
CA VAL A 529 37.72 3.63 0.94
C VAL A 529 37.61 3.70 2.47
N ALA A 530 36.93 2.74 3.09
CA ALA A 530 36.87 2.60 4.54
C ALA A 530 36.54 1.18 4.97
N SER A 531 37.01 0.79 6.15
CA SER A 531 36.61 -0.43 6.85
C SER A 531 36.37 -0.22 8.34
N CYS A 532 35.54 -1.09 8.91
CA CYS A 532 35.17 -1.15 10.32
C CYS A 532 35.21 -2.63 10.74
N LEU A 533 36.06 -2.95 11.71
CA LEU A 533 36.14 -4.28 12.31
C LEU A 533 35.65 -4.22 13.76
N GLN A 534 34.53 -4.88 14.03
CA GLN A 534 33.95 -5.03 15.36
C GLN A 534 34.25 -6.45 15.86
N GLN A 535 34.99 -6.57 16.96
CA GLN A 535 35.34 -7.87 17.54
C GLN A 535 34.83 -7.97 18.97
N ALA A 536 34.10 -9.04 19.30
CA ALA A 536 33.65 -9.31 20.66
C ALA A 536 34.86 -9.47 21.58
N GLU A 537 34.91 -8.70 22.66
CA GLU A 537 35.97 -8.78 23.63
C GLU A 537 35.69 -9.95 24.56
N SER A 538 36.51 -11.00 24.46
CA SER A 538 36.34 -12.22 25.23
C SER A 538 37.15 -12.09 26.53
N ASP A 539 36.48 -11.88 27.66
CA ASP A 539 37.14 -11.79 28.98
C ASP A 539 37.89 -13.09 29.32
N TRP A 540 39.15 -13.14 28.92
CA TRP A 540 40.13 -14.17 29.24
C TRP A 540 41.49 -13.50 29.45
N ALA A 541 41.55 -12.63 30.46
CA ALA A 541 42.79 -12.01 30.94
C ALA A 541 42.91 -12.25 32.45
N GLU A 542 43.81 -13.18 32.80
CA GLU A 542 44.27 -13.60 34.14
C GLU A 542 43.26 -14.34 35.05
#